data_AF-A0A7V2RJN0-F1
#
_entry.id   AF-A0A7V2RJN0-F1
#
_cell.length_a   1.000
_cell.length_b   1.000
_cell.length_c   1.000
_cell.angle_alpha   90.00
_cell.angle_beta   90.00
_cell.angle_gamma   90.00
#
_symmetry.space_group_name_H-M   'P 1'
#
loop_
_entity.id
_entity.type
_entity.pdbx_description
1 polymer ?
#
loop_
_entity_poly.entity_id
_entity_poly.type
_entity_poly.pdbx_seq_one_letter_code
_entity_poly.pdbx_strand_id
1 'polypeptide(L)'
;MKFKTGQLLMTRFVNDAAASNTDFAKILIASVSRHVKGDWGDVCKEDWQTNEDALRNGFRLFSVYALGHLAKEIGEKKIWIITEADRSATTVLFPSEY
;
A
#
# COMPACT_ATOMS: atom_id res chain seq x y z
N MET A 1 -14.40 6.09 0.86
CA MET A 1 -13.02 6.43 0.46
C MET A 1 -12.67 7.74 1.14
N LYS A 2 -11.55 7.84 1.87
CA LYS A 2 -11.12 9.07 2.60
C LYS A 2 -10.46 10.11 1.69
N PHE A 3 -9.83 9.69 0.59
CA PHE A 3 -9.12 10.55 -0.37
C PHE A 3 -9.13 9.90 -1.75
N LYS A 4 -8.75 10.64 -2.82
CA LYS A 4 -8.59 10.08 -4.17
C LYS A 4 -7.19 9.47 -4.34
N THR A 5 -7.08 8.33 -5.00
CA THR A 5 -5.79 7.66 -5.28
C THR A 5 -4.99 8.32 -6.40
N GLY A 6 -5.62 9.16 -7.22
CA GLY A 6 -5.03 9.52 -8.50
C GLY A 6 -4.78 8.28 -9.36
N GLN A 7 -3.66 8.24 -10.07
CA GLN A 7 -3.25 7.09 -10.85
C GLN A 7 -2.76 5.96 -9.93
N LEU A 8 -3.43 4.80 -9.99
CA LEU A 8 -2.97 3.61 -9.29
C LEU A 8 -1.90 2.91 -10.12
N LEU A 9 -0.72 2.76 -9.53
CA LEU A 9 0.46 2.14 -10.11
C LEU A 9 0.92 0.99 -9.21
N MET A 10 1.69 0.08 -9.80
CA MET A 10 2.44 -0.91 -9.05
C MET A 10 3.78 -1.17 -9.74
N THR A 11 4.79 -1.53 -8.96
CA THR A 11 6.08 -1.94 -9.51
C THR A 11 5.96 -3.22 -10.31
N ARG A 12 6.97 -3.49 -11.15
CA ARG A 12 7.01 -4.71 -11.96
C ARG A 12 6.91 -5.97 -11.11
N PHE A 13 7.66 -6.06 -10.01
CA PHE A 13 7.65 -7.26 -9.18
C PHE A 13 6.31 -7.48 -8.49
N VAL A 14 5.63 -6.41 -8.03
CA VAL A 14 4.26 -6.52 -7.50
C VAL A 14 3.28 -6.96 -8.59
N ASN A 15 3.38 -6.42 -9.80
CA ASN A 15 2.54 -6.83 -10.93
C ASN A 15 2.76 -8.31 -11.29
N ASP A 16 4.01 -8.74 -11.40
CA ASP A 16 4.36 -10.11 -11.75
C ASP A 16 3.89 -11.10 -10.67
N ALA A 17 4.01 -10.73 -9.38
CA ALA A 17 3.46 -11.49 -8.26
C ALA A 17 1.93 -11.60 -8.31
N ALA A 18 1.22 -10.51 -8.63
CA ALA A 18 -0.24 -10.52 -8.78
C ALA A 18 -0.71 -11.33 -9.99
N ALA A 19 0.04 -11.29 -11.09
CA ALA A 19 -0.28 -12.07 -12.28
C ALA A 19 -0.06 -13.59 -12.08
N SER A 20 0.91 -13.97 -11.23
CA SER A 20 1.29 -15.37 -11.00
C SER A 20 0.61 -16.01 -9.77
N ASN A 21 0.11 -15.22 -8.82
CA ASN A 21 -0.52 -15.72 -7.60
C ASN A 21 -1.85 -15.00 -7.31
N THR A 22 -2.97 -15.73 -7.48
CA THR A 22 -4.32 -15.19 -7.29
C THR A 22 -4.61 -14.79 -5.84
N ASP A 23 -4.04 -15.47 -4.85
CA ASP A 23 -4.25 -15.11 -3.44
C ASP A 23 -3.49 -13.84 -3.07
N PHE A 24 -2.29 -13.65 -3.65
CA PHE A 24 -1.59 -12.38 -3.54
C PHE A 24 -2.39 -11.24 -4.21
N ALA A 25 -2.97 -11.48 -5.40
CA ALA A 25 -3.82 -10.49 -6.06
C ALA A 25 -5.03 -10.08 -5.20
N LYS A 26 -5.66 -11.03 -4.48
CA LYS A 26 -6.73 -10.72 -3.53
C LYS A 26 -6.24 -9.85 -2.37
N ILE A 27 -5.09 -10.18 -1.77
CA ILE A 27 -4.48 -9.37 -0.71
C ILE A 27 -4.15 -7.96 -1.23
N LEU A 28 -3.57 -7.85 -2.42
CA LEU A 28 -3.24 -6.59 -3.06
C LEU A 28 -4.47 -5.68 -3.19
N ILE A 29 -5.56 -6.20 -3.77
CA ILE A 29 -6.82 -5.46 -3.93
C ILE A 29 -7.42 -5.07 -2.57
N ALA A 30 -7.39 -5.98 -1.59
CA ALA A 30 -7.86 -5.70 -0.24
C ALA A 30 -7.05 -4.60 0.45
N SER A 31 -5.72 -4.63 0.32
CA SER A 31 -4.80 -3.63 0.87
C SER A 31 -5.01 -2.25 0.24
N VAL A 32 -5.19 -2.16 -1.08
CA VAL A 32 -5.56 -0.89 -1.73
C VAL A 32 -6.91 -0.39 -1.20
N SER A 33 -7.91 -1.27 -1.06
CA SER A 33 -9.24 -0.91 -0.51
C SER A 33 -9.16 -0.39 0.93
N ARG A 34 -8.27 -0.98 1.75
CA ARG A 34 -7.98 -0.53 3.13
C ARG A 34 -7.31 0.84 3.13
N HIS A 35 -6.26 1.02 2.33
CA HIS A 35 -5.51 2.27 2.22
C HIS A 35 -6.43 3.45 1.91
N VAL A 36 -7.30 3.30 0.90
CA VAL A 36 -8.22 4.36 0.49
C VAL A 36 -9.35 4.62 1.49
N LYS A 37 -9.55 3.75 2.48
CA LYS A 37 -10.47 3.96 3.61
C LYS A 37 -9.78 4.58 4.83
N GLY A 38 -8.47 4.81 4.75
CA GLY A 38 -7.66 5.30 5.87
C GLY A 38 -7.33 4.24 6.89
N ASP A 39 -7.34 2.97 6.49
CA ASP A 39 -6.72 1.91 7.28
C ASP A 39 -5.27 1.80 6.84
N TRP A 40 -4.35 2.31 7.66
CA TRP A 40 -2.92 2.41 7.33
C TRP A 40 -2.14 1.11 7.56
N GLY A 41 -2.82 0.05 8.02
CA GLY A 41 -2.27 -1.27 8.27
C GLY A 41 -1.21 -1.30 9.38
N ASP A 42 -0.13 -2.02 9.14
CA ASP A 42 0.89 -2.43 10.12
C ASP A 42 1.98 -1.36 10.33
N VAL A 43 1.61 -0.08 10.31
CA VAL A 43 2.48 1.04 10.71
C VAL A 43 2.36 1.32 12.21
N CYS A 44 3.34 2.01 12.82
CA CYS A 44 3.26 2.36 14.24
C CYS A 44 2.20 3.43 14.51
N LYS A 45 1.85 3.66 15.78
CA LYS A 45 0.81 4.62 16.16
C LYS A 45 1.14 6.04 15.71
N GLU A 46 2.42 6.41 15.76
CA GLU A 46 2.94 7.71 15.31
C GLU A 46 2.76 7.89 13.81
N ASP A 47 3.02 6.85 13.01
CA ASP A 47 2.81 6.86 11.56
C ASP A 47 1.32 6.87 11.20
N TRP A 48 0.47 6.19 11.99
CA TRP A 48 -0.99 6.29 11.85
C TRP A 48 -1.45 7.74 12.01
N GLN A 49 -0.98 8.42 13.05
CA GLN A 49 -1.30 9.84 13.29
C GLN A 49 -0.74 10.74 12.17
N THR A 50 0.50 10.46 11.73
CA THR A 50 1.13 11.20 10.63
C THR A 50 0.31 11.12 9.35
N ASN A 51 -0.27 9.95 9.02
CA ASN A 51 -1.19 9.85 7.88
C ASN A 51 -2.48 10.65 8.06
N GLU A 52 -3.08 10.64 9.25
CA GLU A 52 -4.28 11.44 9.53
C GLU A 52 -4.02 12.94 9.42
N ASP A 53 -2.83 13.40 9.84
CA ASP A 53 -2.41 14.79 9.68
C ASP A 53 -2.04 15.11 8.22
N ALA A 54 -1.43 14.16 7.52
CA ALA A 54 -1.10 14.27 6.09
C ALA A 54 -2.35 14.40 5.21
N LEU A 55 -3.48 13.81 5.61
CA LEU A 55 -4.77 14.01 4.94
C LEU A 55 -5.23 15.47 4.96
N ARG A 56 -4.92 16.22 6.03
CA ARG A 56 -5.34 17.62 6.20
C ARG A 56 -4.34 18.61 5.61
N ASN A 57 -3.06 18.29 5.74
CA ASN A 57 -1.96 19.19 5.41
C ASN A 57 -1.35 18.95 4.01
N GLY A 58 -1.83 17.93 3.28
CA GLY A 58 -1.36 17.66 1.92
C GLY A 58 0.03 17.01 1.86
N PHE A 59 0.36 16.14 2.82
CA PHE A 59 1.59 15.34 2.77
C PHE A 59 1.34 13.95 2.18
N ARG A 60 2.40 13.23 1.82
CA ARG A 60 2.31 11.85 1.34
C ARG A 60 1.66 10.94 2.38
N LEU A 61 0.95 9.92 1.92
CA LEU A 61 0.38 8.87 2.76
C LEU A 61 1.18 7.59 2.58
N PHE A 62 1.30 6.81 3.66
CA PHE A 62 2.06 5.58 3.66
C PHE A 62 1.31 4.48 4.41
N SER A 63 1.20 3.29 3.83
CA SER A 63 0.59 2.14 4.49
C SER A 63 1.38 0.88 4.27
N VAL A 64 1.28 -0.02 5.24
CA VAL A 64 2.02 -1.27 5.26
C VAL A 64 1.03 -2.41 5.50
N TYR A 65 1.12 -3.48 4.71
CA TYR A 65 0.25 -4.64 4.92
C TYR A 65 1.08 -5.92 4.84
N ALA A 66 1.03 -6.74 5.89
CA ALA A 66 1.67 -8.04 5.94
C ALA A 66 1.06 -9.02 4.92
N LEU A 67 1.92 -9.83 4.29
CA LEU A 67 1.51 -10.91 3.38
C LEU A 67 1.17 -12.21 4.09
N GLY A 68 1.43 -12.30 5.40
CA GLY A 68 1.10 -13.47 6.21
C GLY A 68 1.72 -14.75 5.66
N HIS A 69 0.89 -15.76 5.43
CA HIS A 69 1.33 -17.07 4.92
C HIS A 69 1.95 -16.99 3.51
N LEU A 70 1.57 -16.01 2.69
CA LEU A 70 2.14 -15.85 1.35
C LEU A 70 3.57 -15.30 1.36
N ALA A 71 4.07 -14.84 2.51
CA ALA A 71 5.38 -14.18 2.56
C ALA A 71 6.52 -15.06 2.05
N LYS A 72 6.46 -16.37 2.28
CA LYS A 72 7.47 -17.32 1.82
C LYS A 72 7.40 -17.55 0.30
N GLU A 73 6.20 -17.58 -0.26
CA GLU A 73 5.97 -17.81 -1.69
C GLU A 73 6.35 -16.58 -2.52
N ILE A 74 6.02 -15.40 -2.02
CA ILE A 74 6.32 -14.12 -2.69
C ILE A 74 7.77 -13.71 -2.47
N GLY A 75 8.43 -14.21 -1.42
CA GLY A 75 9.78 -13.78 -1.03
C GLY A 75 9.81 -12.44 -0.31
N GLU A 76 8.64 -11.88 0.02
CA GLU A 76 8.46 -10.58 0.65
C GLU A 76 7.53 -10.69 1.85
N LYS A 77 7.76 -9.90 2.90
CA LYS A 77 6.96 -10.00 4.12
C LYS A 77 5.71 -9.13 4.11
N LYS A 78 5.72 -8.08 3.30
CA LYS A 78 4.72 -7.01 3.32
C LYS A 78 4.73 -6.27 1.99
N ILE A 79 3.64 -5.58 1.70
CA ILE A 79 3.57 -4.56 0.65
C ILE A 79 3.48 -3.18 1.27
N TRP A 80 4.03 -2.21 0.57
CA TRP A 80 3.91 -0.78 0.85
C TRP A 80 2.95 -0.16 -0.14
N ILE A 81 2.11 0.75 0.33
CA ILE A 81 1.26 1.59 -0.50
C ILE A 81 1.56 3.04 -0.16
N ILE A 82 2.02 3.80 -1.15
CA ILE A 82 2.39 5.21 -1.01
C ILE A 82 1.44 6.02 -1.90
N THR A 83 0.80 7.05 -1.34
CA THR A 83 0.09 8.06 -2.13
C THR A 83 0.83 9.38 -2.05
N GLU A 84 1.13 9.98 -3.21
CA GLU A 84 1.85 11.24 -3.31
C GLU A 84 1.12 12.40 -2.63
N ALA A 85 1.88 13.42 -2.22
CA ALA A 85 1.39 14.58 -1.47
C ALA A 85 0.21 15.28 -2.15
N ASP A 86 0.30 15.44 -3.47
CA ASP A 86 -0.74 16.05 -4.32
C ASP A 86 -1.86 15.09 -4.74
N ARG A 87 -1.81 13.83 -4.27
CA ARG A 87 -2.75 12.75 -4.63
C ARG A 87 -2.80 12.46 -6.13
N SER A 88 -1.73 12.78 -6.87
CA SER A 88 -1.63 12.49 -8.31
C SER A 88 -1.47 11.00 -8.61
N ALA A 89 -0.81 10.25 -7.71
CA ALA A 89 -0.59 8.82 -7.85
C ALA A 89 -0.58 8.08 -6.50
N THR A 90 -0.96 6.80 -6.57
CA THR A 90 -0.80 5.81 -5.51
C THR A 90 0.02 4.65 -6.09
N THR A 91 1.17 4.34 -5.50
CA THR A 91 2.06 3.26 -5.94
C THR A 91 2.07 2.14 -4.92
N VAL A 92 1.91 0.90 -5.40
CA VAL A 92 2.15 -0.31 -4.60
C VAL A 92 3.50 -0.91 -4.95
N LEU A 93 4.31 -1.21 -3.94
CA LEU A 93 5.66 -1.72 -4.09
C LEU A 93 6.03 -2.64 -2.92
N PHE A 94 7.03 -3.49 -3.12
CA PHE A 94 7.69 -4.19 -2.03
C PHE A 94 8.71 -3.27 -1.33
N PRO A 95 9.01 -3.47 -0.03
CA PRO A 95 10.00 -2.67 0.69
C PRO A 95 11.40 -2.73 0.08
N SER A 96 11.75 -3.83 -0.60
CA SER A 96 13.05 -4.03 -1.25
C SER A 96 13.23 -3.19 -2.52
N GLU A 97 12.16 -2.61 -3.06
CA GLU A 97 12.15 -1.80 -4.28
C GLU A 97 12.29 -0.29 -4.00
N TYR A 98 12.38 0.10 -2.72
CA TYR A 98 12.52 1.48 -2.23
C TYR A 98 13.87 1.67 -1.54
#